data_AF-A0A1F7FWR1-F1
#
_entry.id   AF-A0A1F7FWR1-F1
#
_cell.length_a   1.000
_cell.length_b   1.000
_cell.length_c   1.000
_cell.angle_alpha   90.00
_cell.angle_beta   90.00
_cell.angle_gamma   90.00
#
_symmetry.space_group_name_H-M   'P 1'
#
loop_
_entity.id
_entity.type
_entity.pdbx_description
1 polymer ?
#
loop_
_entity_poly.entity_id
_entity_poly.type
_entity_poly.pdbx_seq_one_letter_code
_entity_poly.pdbx_strand_id
1 'polypeptide(L)'
;MKSKHKTLTFLILAFISLFTCPAQAQYSVIKGDEPRIRAILYHGDNPRALIYYKDQRHHVVDKMRLDEEWYVEQIRRESILFKKSSTQTFAEIYLNPPKRPRNHRDWSFFGHPIALWEATELLAHGFGYQALMHFQAGGAVVPGSHAGNIKSMLRKILPPHHRYAIVGPLLLVLPVQPSGEEWTEVLARMTKCSPGLLTLRYPGLNKAGVIISRGDDIQFILRKISLGGKVPIQFPRDLHFPVYASFRNVPFAQILANTVYLNQCIIIEREEGLEVTPWPRQILQRRPYADYPLLQSLPLEPQAGSGPTPPPVVPEHLLDHPVVYQNMD
;
A
#
# COMPACT_ATOMS: atom_id res chain seq x y z
N MET A 1 -44.99 -25.70 50.21
CA MET A 1 -44.86 -24.32 49.67
C MET A 1 -43.42 -23.98 49.22
N LYS A 2 -42.81 -24.72 48.28
CA LYS A 2 -41.42 -24.45 47.81
C LYS A 2 -41.26 -24.30 46.29
N SER A 3 -42.36 -24.25 45.53
CA SER A 3 -42.33 -24.23 44.06
C SER A 3 -42.53 -22.84 43.42
N LYS A 4 -42.99 -21.84 44.17
CA LYS A 4 -43.34 -20.52 43.60
C LYS A 4 -42.13 -19.59 43.39
N HIS A 5 -41.03 -19.81 44.12
CA HIS A 5 -39.84 -18.98 43.94
C HIS A 5 -39.03 -19.33 42.68
N LYS A 6 -38.96 -20.61 42.31
CA LYS A 6 -38.18 -21.06 41.14
C LYS A 6 -38.75 -20.54 39.82
N THR A 7 -40.07 -20.46 39.70
CA THR A 7 -40.74 -19.91 38.52
C THR A 7 -40.52 -18.41 38.39
N LEU A 8 -40.51 -17.67 39.50
CA LEU A 8 -40.27 -16.23 39.49
C LEU A 8 -38.83 -15.88 39.09
N THR A 9 -37.84 -16.65 39.57
CA THR A 9 -36.42 -16.42 39.19
C THR A 9 -36.16 -16.76 37.72
N PHE A 10 -36.79 -17.82 37.19
CA PHE A 10 -36.68 -18.16 35.77
C PHE A 10 -37.32 -17.11 34.86
N LEU A 11 -38.46 -16.52 35.29
CA LEU A 11 -39.15 -15.49 34.53
C LEU A 11 -38.37 -14.18 34.49
N ILE A 12 -37.68 -13.82 35.57
CA ILE A 12 -36.81 -12.64 35.65
C ILE A 12 -35.55 -12.83 34.79
N LEU A 13 -34.91 -14.00 34.82
CA LEU A 13 -33.76 -14.32 33.95
C LEU A 13 -34.14 -14.33 32.46
N ALA A 14 -35.32 -14.86 32.11
CA ALA A 14 -35.85 -14.81 30.76
C ALA A 14 -36.12 -13.37 30.31
N PHE A 15 -36.65 -12.51 31.20
CA PHE A 15 -36.86 -11.10 30.90
C PHE A 15 -35.55 -10.33 30.71
N ILE A 16 -34.52 -10.59 31.53
CA ILE A 16 -33.20 -9.94 31.38
C ILE A 16 -32.53 -10.36 30.05
N SER A 17 -32.72 -11.61 29.60
CA SER A 17 -32.23 -12.07 28.29
C SER A 17 -32.98 -11.47 27.09
N LEU A 18 -34.17 -10.92 27.30
CA LEU A 18 -34.94 -10.20 26.28
C LEU A 18 -34.59 -8.71 26.23
N PHE A 19 -33.92 -8.18 27.26
CA PHE A 19 -33.42 -6.81 27.33
C PHE A 19 -31.93 -6.66 27.02
N THR A 20 -31.21 -7.76 26.73
CA THR A 20 -29.93 -7.67 26.01
C THR A 20 -30.23 -7.32 24.56
N CYS A 21 -30.55 -6.05 24.33
CA CYS A 21 -30.60 -5.46 23.02
C CYS A 21 -29.25 -5.76 22.35
N PRO A 22 -29.20 -6.42 21.17
CA PRO A 22 -27.97 -6.39 20.41
C PRO A 22 -27.68 -4.91 20.21
N ALA A 23 -26.49 -4.45 20.62
CA ALA A 23 -26.03 -3.12 20.29
C ALA A 23 -26.10 -3.03 18.76
N GLN A 24 -27.19 -2.45 18.25
CA GLN A 24 -27.34 -2.18 16.83
C GLN A 24 -26.22 -1.21 16.53
N ALA A 25 -25.20 -1.68 15.82
CA ALA A 25 -24.18 -0.83 15.24
C ALA A 25 -24.94 0.29 14.52
N GLN A 26 -24.82 1.50 15.04
CA GLN A 26 -25.53 2.64 14.50
C GLN A 26 -24.86 2.93 13.16
N TYR A 27 -25.50 2.51 12.07
CA TYR A 27 -25.02 2.69 10.71
C TYR A 27 -25.03 4.19 10.40
N SER A 28 -23.89 4.85 10.55
CA SER A 28 -23.71 6.22 10.06
C SER A 28 -23.59 6.18 8.55
N VAL A 29 -24.44 6.94 7.86
CA VAL A 29 -24.25 7.26 6.43
C VAL A 29 -22.93 8.01 6.30
N ILE A 30 -22.06 7.54 5.41
CA ILE A 30 -20.69 8.05 5.21
C ILE A 30 -20.70 9.56 5.06
N LYS A 31 -20.35 10.28 6.14
CA LYS A 31 -20.03 11.71 6.06
C LYS A 31 -18.65 11.88 5.41
N GLY A 32 -18.43 13.01 4.74
CA GLY A 32 -17.20 13.26 3.96
C GLY A 32 -15.89 13.01 4.70
N ASP A 33 -15.90 13.11 6.04
CA ASP A 33 -14.76 12.92 6.93
C ASP A 33 -14.55 11.48 7.42
N GLU A 34 -15.29 10.48 6.92
CA GLU A 34 -15.14 9.08 7.37
C GLU A 34 -14.01 8.33 6.65
N PRO A 35 -13.33 7.37 7.31
CA PRO A 35 -12.34 6.51 6.69
C PRO A 35 -12.91 5.70 5.52
N ARG A 36 -12.28 5.77 4.35
CA ARG A 36 -12.69 5.02 3.14
C ARG A 36 -11.78 3.81 2.94
N ILE A 37 -12.34 2.61 3.02
CA ILE A 37 -11.59 1.38 2.78
C ILE A 37 -11.34 1.23 1.28
N ARG A 38 -10.09 0.98 0.88
CA ARG A 38 -9.72 0.73 -0.52
C ARG A 38 -9.44 -0.74 -0.80
N ALA A 39 -8.68 -1.39 0.08
CA ALA A 39 -8.39 -2.81 -0.04
C ALA A 39 -8.15 -3.43 1.33
N ILE A 40 -8.47 -4.72 1.43
CA ILE A 40 -8.25 -5.57 2.60
C ILE A 40 -7.43 -6.77 2.16
N LEU A 41 -6.34 -7.02 2.88
CA LEU A 41 -5.60 -8.26 2.87
C LEU A 41 -5.91 -8.99 4.18
N TYR A 42 -6.76 -10.02 4.10
CA TYR A 42 -7.24 -10.74 5.26
C TYR A 42 -6.62 -12.13 5.36
N HIS A 43 -6.08 -12.44 6.53
CA HIS A 43 -5.75 -13.77 7.03
C HIS A 43 -5.93 -13.76 8.54
N GLY A 44 -6.31 -14.89 9.14
CA GLY A 44 -6.76 -14.96 10.54
C GLY A 44 -5.81 -14.30 11.56
N ASP A 45 -4.50 -14.31 11.28
CA ASP A 45 -3.48 -13.89 12.25
C ASP A 45 -2.89 -12.48 12.01
N ASN A 46 -2.97 -11.93 10.80
CA ASN A 46 -2.33 -10.64 10.45
C ASN A 46 -3.13 -9.90 9.36
N PRO A 47 -4.39 -9.52 9.64
CA PRO A 47 -5.17 -8.78 8.69
C PRO A 47 -4.62 -7.36 8.53
N ARG A 48 -4.66 -6.85 7.31
CA ARG A 48 -4.21 -5.51 6.95
C ARG A 48 -5.18 -4.87 5.98
N ALA A 49 -5.23 -3.55 6.00
CA ALA A 49 -6.01 -2.82 5.03
C ALA A 49 -5.32 -1.54 4.56
N LEU A 50 -5.71 -1.10 3.38
CA LEU A 50 -5.43 0.22 2.86
C LEU A 50 -6.70 1.06 3.02
N ILE A 51 -6.58 2.18 3.72
CA ILE A 51 -7.66 3.14 3.91
C ILE A 51 -7.22 4.54 3.47
N TYR A 52 -8.17 5.34 3.01
CA TYR A 52 -7.99 6.75 2.67
C TYR A 52 -8.74 7.58 3.71
N TYR A 53 -8.05 8.48 4.37
CA TYR A 53 -8.59 9.31 5.46
C TYR A 53 -7.91 10.68 5.43
N LYS A 54 -8.68 11.77 5.44
CA LYS A 54 -8.16 13.16 5.35
C LYS A 54 -7.15 13.35 4.19
N ASP A 55 -7.50 12.85 3.01
CA ASP A 55 -6.66 12.83 1.80
C ASP A 55 -5.31 12.12 1.94
N GLN A 56 -5.12 11.37 3.03
CA GLN A 56 -3.94 10.56 3.29
C GLN A 56 -4.22 9.08 3.15
N ARG A 57 -3.19 8.34 2.73
CA ARG A 57 -3.21 6.89 2.58
C ARG A 57 -2.64 6.25 3.84
N HIS A 58 -3.39 5.35 4.48
CA HIS A 58 -2.93 4.63 5.66
C HIS A 58 -2.93 3.12 5.41
N HIS A 59 -1.80 2.49 5.72
CA HIS A 59 -1.71 1.03 5.82
C HIS A 59 -1.97 0.69 7.28
N VAL A 60 -3.11 0.06 7.53
CA VAL A 60 -3.61 -0.18 8.87
C VAL A 60 -3.54 -1.65 9.24
N VAL A 61 -3.41 -1.87 10.54
CA VAL A 61 -3.49 -3.17 11.20
C VAL A 61 -4.55 -3.08 12.29
N ASP A 62 -4.97 -4.23 12.81
CA ASP A 62 -5.82 -4.28 13.99
C ASP A 62 -5.23 -3.44 15.14
N LYS A 63 -6.11 -2.78 15.88
CA LYS A 63 -5.76 -1.97 17.05
C LYS A 63 -4.92 -0.73 16.76
N MET A 64 -4.87 -0.29 15.49
CA MET A 64 -4.15 0.92 15.10
C MET A 64 -5.01 2.18 15.29
N ARG A 65 -4.43 3.20 15.93
CA ARG A 65 -5.02 4.55 15.98
C ARG A 65 -4.73 5.30 14.69
N LEU A 66 -5.76 5.88 14.06
CA LEU A 66 -5.61 6.73 12.89
C LEU A 66 -5.32 8.17 13.29
N ASP A 67 -6.13 8.68 14.20
CA ASP A 67 -5.99 10.01 14.78
C ASP A 67 -6.68 10.08 16.13
N GLU A 68 -6.99 11.29 16.60
CA GLU A 68 -7.64 11.46 17.89
C GLU A 68 -9.03 10.81 17.94
N GLU A 69 -9.72 10.80 16.80
CA GLU A 69 -11.12 10.42 16.67
C GLU A 69 -11.32 8.96 16.25
N TRP A 70 -10.55 8.48 15.29
CA TRP A 70 -10.76 7.17 14.68
C TRP A 70 -9.71 6.15 15.07
N TYR A 71 -10.19 4.96 15.43
CA TYR A 71 -9.39 3.82 15.82
C TYR A 71 -9.84 2.57 15.07
N VAL A 72 -8.89 1.78 14.56
CA VAL A 72 -9.17 0.50 13.90
C VAL A 72 -9.33 -0.57 14.97
N GLU A 73 -10.56 -0.95 15.25
CA GLU A 73 -10.87 -1.96 16.27
C GLU A 73 -10.58 -3.37 15.75
N GLN A 74 -11.02 -3.68 14.53
CA GLN A 74 -10.85 -5.00 13.93
C GLN A 74 -10.98 -4.93 12.41
N ILE A 75 -10.06 -5.56 11.68
CA ILE A 75 -10.11 -5.78 10.25
C ILE A 75 -10.71 -7.16 10.01
N ARG A 76 -11.87 -7.17 9.34
CA ARG A 76 -12.57 -8.39 8.94
C ARG A 76 -12.32 -8.64 7.46
N ARG A 77 -12.85 -9.75 6.95
CA ARG A 77 -12.63 -10.14 5.55
C ARG A 77 -13.18 -9.12 4.55
N GLU A 78 -14.32 -8.53 4.85
CA GLU A 78 -15.08 -7.66 3.93
C GLU A 78 -15.39 -6.28 4.53
N SER A 79 -15.00 -6.04 5.78
CA SER A 79 -15.31 -4.82 6.51
C SER A 79 -14.19 -4.47 7.47
N ILE A 80 -14.20 -3.24 7.96
CA ILE A 80 -13.38 -2.82 9.09
C ILE A 80 -14.31 -2.23 10.14
N LEU A 81 -14.16 -2.72 11.36
CA LEU A 81 -14.79 -2.16 12.54
C LEU A 81 -13.91 -1.03 13.05
N PHE A 82 -14.44 0.18 13.03
CA PHE A 82 -13.81 1.35 13.62
C PHE A 82 -14.46 1.67 14.96
N LYS A 83 -13.66 2.19 15.89
CA LYS A 83 -14.13 2.81 17.12
C LYS A 83 -13.95 4.32 17.02
N LYS A 84 -15.00 5.07 17.34
CA LYS A 84 -15.00 6.52 17.39
C LYS A 84 -14.79 7.00 18.82
N SER A 85 -13.73 7.75 19.07
CA SER A 85 -13.31 8.16 20.41
C SER A 85 -14.29 9.12 21.07
N SER A 86 -14.80 10.11 20.33
CA SER A 86 -15.72 11.13 20.88
C SER A 86 -17.02 10.54 21.43
N THR A 87 -17.61 9.57 20.72
CA THR A 87 -18.89 8.96 21.05
C THR A 87 -18.76 7.60 21.72
N GLN A 88 -17.55 7.04 21.78
CA GLN A 88 -17.29 5.64 22.20
C GLN A 88 -18.16 4.62 21.44
N THR A 89 -18.58 4.95 20.22
CA THR A 89 -19.39 4.07 19.37
C THR A 89 -18.53 3.30 18.38
N PHE A 90 -19.07 2.20 17.87
CA PHE A 90 -18.46 1.43 16.81
C PHE A 90 -19.17 1.70 15.48
N ALA A 91 -18.39 1.86 14.42
CA ALA A 91 -18.86 1.98 13.05
C ALA A 91 -18.22 0.86 12.22
N GLU A 92 -19.04 -0.04 11.68
CA GLU A 92 -18.56 -1.05 10.74
C GLU A 92 -18.73 -0.53 9.31
N ILE A 93 -17.61 -0.36 8.61
CA ILE A 93 -17.59 0.09 7.22
C ILE A 93 -17.32 -1.13 6.35
N TYR A 94 -18.25 -1.45 5.46
CA TYR A 94 -18.14 -2.55 4.51
C TYR A 94 -17.45 -2.08 3.23
N LEU A 95 -16.57 -2.93 2.70
CA LEU A 95 -15.94 -2.75 1.42
C LEU A 95 -16.84 -3.39 0.34
N ASN A 96 -17.30 -2.57 -0.61
CA ASN A 96 -18.16 -2.97 -1.72
C ASN A 96 -17.40 -2.94 -3.06
N PRO A 97 -16.49 -3.89 -3.33
CA PRO A 97 -15.66 -3.81 -4.52
C PRO A 97 -16.34 -4.44 -5.74
N PRO A 98 -15.85 -4.11 -6.95
CA PRO A 98 -16.45 -4.57 -8.21
C PRO A 98 -16.35 -6.09 -8.42
N LYS A 99 -15.45 -6.78 -7.71
CA LYS A 99 -15.27 -8.24 -7.81
C LYS A 99 -15.24 -8.85 -6.42
N ARG A 100 -16.12 -9.83 -6.18
CA ARG A 100 -16.14 -10.62 -4.95
C ARG A 100 -15.46 -11.96 -5.17
N PRO A 101 -14.37 -12.27 -4.44
CA PRO A 101 -13.72 -13.55 -4.57
C PRO A 101 -14.52 -14.59 -3.78
N ARG A 102 -14.55 -15.84 -4.25
CA ARG A 102 -15.33 -16.91 -3.61
C ARG A 102 -14.74 -17.24 -2.25
N ASN A 103 -15.59 -17.43 -1.24
CA ASN A 103 -15.18 -17.81 0.12
C ASN A 103 -14.07 -18.87 0.14
N HIS A 104 -12.93 -18.50 0.71
CA HIS A 104 -11.75 -19.37 0.84
C HIS A 104 -11.20 -19.32 2.27
N ARG A 105 -10.45 -20.34 2.70
CA ARG A 105 -9.82 -20.37 4.05
C ARG A 105 -8.49 -19.61 4.09
N ASP A 106 -7.72 -19.64 3.01
CA ASP A 106 -6.43 -18.95 2.85
C ASP A 106 -6.54 -17.41 2.83
N TRP A 107 -5.40 -16.75 2.60
CA TRP A 107 -5.30 -15.30 2.42
C TRP A 107 -6.29 -14.81 1.36
N SER A 108 -6.98 -13.73 1.69
CA SER A 108 -7.90 -13.01 0.83
C SER A 108 -7.37 -11.62 0.55
N PHE A 109 -7.27 -11.25 -0.73
CA PHE A 109 -6.95 -9.89 -1.13
C PHE A 109 -8.09 -9.33 -1.97
N PHE A 110 -8.75 -8.31 -1.45
CA PHE A 110 -10.08 -7.85 -1.85
C PHE A 110 -10.19 -6.32 -1.78
N GLY A 111 -10.84 -5.65 -2.73
CA GLY A 111 -10.78 -4.20 -2.80
C GLY A 111 -11.17 -3.57 -4.12
N HIS A 112 -11.26 -2.24 -4.10
CA HIS A 112 -11.37 -1.41 -5.29
C HIS A 112 -10.04 -1.40 -6.08
N PRO A 113 -10.03 -0.96 -7.34
CA PRO A 113 -8.80 -0.73 -8.07
C PRO A 113 -7.85 0.20 -7.30
N ILE A 114 -6.61 -0.25 -7.11
CA ILE A 114 -5.54 0.50 -6.42
C ILE A 114 -4.26 0.47 -7.25
N ALA A 115 -3.31 1.36 -6.95
CA ALA A 115 -2.03 1.35 -7.63
C ALA A 115 -1.23 0.08 -7.30
N LEU A 116 -0.43 -0.39 -8.25
CA LEU A 116 0.38 -1.61 -8.08
C LEU A 116 1.34 -1.49 -6.88
N TRP A 117 1.89 -0.30 -6.63
CA TRP A 117 2.76 -0.09 -5.47
C TRP A 117 2.00 -0.23 -4.14
N GLU A 118 0.74 0.22 -4.07
CA GLU A 118 -0.10 0.12 -2.86
C GLU A 118 -0.39 -1.34 -2.54
N ALA A 119 -0.74 -2.11 -3.57
CA ALA A 119 -0.92 -3.55 -3.45
C ALA A 119 0.37 -4.26 -3.04
N THR A 120 1.51 -3.87 -3.63
CA THR A 120 2.82 -4.47 -3.33
C THR A 120 3.24 -4.19 -1.90
N GLU A 121 3.09 -2.95 -1.41
CA GLU A 121 3.39 -2.59 -0.02
C GLU A 121 2.47 -3.35 0.95
N LEU A 122 1.16 -3.40 0.68
CA LEU A 122 0.19 -4.08 1.54
C LEU A 122 0.47 -5.58 1.64
N LEU A 123 0.77 -6.22 0.50
CA LEU A 123 1.13 -7.64 0.44
C LEU A 123 2.46 -7.92 1.10
N ALA A 124 3.50 -7.14 0.81
CA ALA A 124 4.80 -7.32 1.45
C ALA A 124 4.64 -7.31 2.97
N HIS A 125 3.99 -6.30 3.53
CA HIS A 125 3.81 -6.21 4.98
C HIS A 125 2.92 -7.31 5.56
N GLY A 126 1.87 -7.71 4.85
CA GLY A 126 0.99 -8.81 5.27
C GLY A 126 1.74 -10.14 5.41
N PHE A 127 2.67 -10.39 4.49
CA PHE A 127 3.47 -11.61 4.46
C PHE A 127 4.85 -11.46 5.13
N GLY A 128 5.13 -10.34 5.82
CA GLY A 128 6.37 -10.13 6.57
C GLY A 128 7.61 -9.76 5.74
N TYR A 129 7.42 -9.28 4.52
CA TYR A 129 8.48 -8.78 3.64
C TYR A 129 8.56 -7.25 3.66
N GLN A 130 9.73 -6.74 3.27
CA GLN A 130 9.94 -5.36 2.86
C GLN A 130 9.55 -5.22 1.37
N ALA A 131 9.13 -4.03 0.94
CA ALA A 131 8.70 -3.80 -0.44
C ALA A 131 9.67 -2.88 -1.17
N LEU A 132 9.99 -3.21 -2.42
CA LEU A 132 10.66 -2.30 -3.33
C LEU A 132 10.14 -2.53 -4.76
N MET A 133 9.76 -1.45 -5.43
CA MET A 133 9.23 -1.51 -6.79
C MET A 133 10.00 -0.55 -7.69
N HIS A 134 10.32 -1.02 -8.90
CA HIS A 134 10.98 -0.20 -9.92
C HIS A 134 10.08 0.97 -10.32
N PHE A 135 10.64 2.16 -10.55
CA PHE A 135 9.88 3.37 -10.89
C PHE A 135 9.00 3.23 -12.17
N GLN A 136 9.37 2.34 -13.09
CA GLN A 136 8.62 2.05 -14.33
C GLN A 136 7.53 0.99 -14.14
N ALA A 137 7.50 0.28 -13.00
CA ALA A 137 6.45 -0.71 -12.68
C ALA A 137 5.15 -0.04 -12.22
N GLY A 138 4.68 0.93 -12.98
CA GLY A 138 3.39 1.58 -12.76
C GLY A 138 2.23 0.69 -13.20
N GLY A 139 1.06 0.94 -12.65
CA GLY A 139 -0.16 0.27 -13.09
C GLY A 139 -1.23 0.25 -12.01
N ALA A 140 -2.43 -0.14 -12.41
CA ALA A 140 -3.52 -0.44 -11.50
C ALA A 140 -3.68 -1.96 -11.37
N VAL A 141 -4.03 -2.41 -10.18
CA VAL A 141 -4.44 -3.78 -9.91
C VAL A 141 -5.82 -3.77 -9.28
N VAL A 142 -6.61 -4.79 -9.59
CA VAL A 142 -7.93 -4.98 -8.99
C VAL A 142 -7.82 -6.15 -8.02
N PRO A 143 -7.81 -5.89 -6.69
CA PRO A 143 -7.85 -6.93 -5.70
C PRO A 143 -9.14 -7.75 -5.83
N GLY A 144 -9.03 -9.07 -5.76
CA GLY A 144 -10.17 -9.98 -5.95
C GLY A 144 -9.70 -11.42 -6.08
N SER A 145 -8.70 -11.79 -5.28
CA SER A 145 -8.02 -13.09 -5.39
C SER A 145 -7.76 -13.69 -4.01
N HIS A 146 -7.71 -15.02 -3.97
CA HIS A 146 -7.26 -15.80 -2.81
C HIS A 146 -6.00 -16.57 -3.15
N ALA A 147 -5.13 -16.81 -2.16
CA ALA A 147 -3.98 -17.68 -2.33
C ALA A 147 -3.42 -18.16 -0.99
N GLY A 148 -2.90 -19.39 -0.95
CA GLY A 148 -2.19 -19.91 0.23
C GLY A 148 -0.87 -19.22 0.55
N ASN A 149 -0.27 -18.49 -0.39
CA ASN A 149 1.00 -17.79 -0.19
C ASN A 149 1.15 -16.58 -1.11
N ILE A 150 2.13 -15.71 -0.80
CA ILE A 150 2.43 -14.48 -1.53
C ILE A 150 2.76 -14.72 -3.01
N LYS A 151 3.51 -15.79 -3.35
CA LYS A 151 3.90 -16.08 -4.74
C LYS A 151 2.69 -16.40 -5.60
N SER A 152 1.77 -17.21 -5.08
CA SER A 152 0.50 -17.54 -5.72
C SER A 152 -0.43 -16.32 -5.79
N MET A 153 -0.41 -15.43 -4.79
CA MET A 153 -1.18 -14.18 -4.82
C MET A 153 -0.66 -13.25 -5.93
N LEU A 154 0.65 -12.98 -5.95
CA LEU A 154 1.29 -12.10 -6.94
C LEU A 154 1.07 -12.57 -8.37
N ARG A 155 1.13 -13.88 -8.64
CA ARG A 155 0.83 -14.45 -9.97
C ARG A 155 -0.60 -14.14 -10.46
N LYS A 156 -1.56 -13.97 -9.54
CA LYS A 156 -2.96 -13.69 -9.89
C LYS A 156 -3.25 -12.21 -10.12
N ILE A 157 -2.50 -11.33 -9.45
CA ILE A 157 -2.80 -9.89 -9.44
C ILE A 157 -1.85 -9.05 -10.29
N LEU A 158 -0.64 -9.54 -10.56
CA LEU A 158 0.35 -8.76 -11.29
C LEU A 158 -0.07 -8.63 -12.76
N PRO A 159 0.02 -7.42 -13.35
CA PRO A 159 -0.26 -7.26 -14.76
C PRO A 159 0.74 -8.07 -15.63
N PRO A 160 0.36 -8.49 -16.85
CA PRO A 160 1.18 -9.36 -17.70
C PRO A 160 2.61 -8.84 -17.97
N HIS A 161 2.79 -7.52 -18.01
CA HIS A 161 4.07 -6.86 -18.27
C HIS A 161 4.92 -6.63 -17.01
N HIS A 162 4.55 -7.22 -15.87
CA HIS A 162 5.28 -7.11 -14.61
C HIS A 162 5.77 -8.47 -14.12
N ARG A 163 6.87 -8.44 -13.37
CA ARG A 163 7.47 -9.60 -12.71
C ARG A 163 7.75 -9.26 -11.25
N TYR A 164 7.94 -10.31 -10.48
CA TYR A 164 8.34 -10.20 -9.09
C TYR A 164 9.51 -11.13 -8.79
N ALA A 165 10.29 -10.76 -7.79
CA ALA A 165 11.28 -11.62 -7.17
C ALA A 165 11.21 -11.48 -5.65
N ILE A 166 11.56 -12.54 -4.95
CA ILE A 166 11.73 -12.52 -3.49
C ILE A 166 13.20 -12.82 -3.23
N VAL A 167 13.92 -11.84 -2.68
CA VAL A 167 15.36 -11.92 -2.39
C VAL A 167 15.54 -11.72 -0.90
N GLY A 168 15.69 -12.81 -0.15
CA GLY A 168 15.69 -12.78 1.31
C GLY A 168 14.39 -12.14 1.85
N PRO A 169 14.46 -11.06 2.66
CA PRO A 169 13.29 -10.39 3.22
C PRO A 169 12.64 -9.37 2.26
N LEU A 170 13.09 -9.27 1.00
CA LEU A 170 12.64 -8.24 0.05
C LEU A 170 11.72 -8.81 -1.01
N LEU A 171 10.53 -8.22 -1.14
CA LEU A 171 9.68 -8.35 -2.32
C LEU A 171 10.06 -7.26 -3.34
N LEU A 172 10.54 -7.69 -4.49
CA LEU A 172 10.88 -6.84 -5.62
C LEU A 172 9.81 -6.95 -6.69
N VAL A 173 9.36 -5.81 -7.24
CA VAL A 173 8.45 -5.76 -8.39
C VAL A 173 9.03 -4.85 -9.48
N LEU A 174 9.03 -5.31 -10.72
CA LEU A 174 9.63 -4.62 -11.86
C LEU A 174 8.91 -4.98 -13.17
N PRO A 175 9.00 -4.15 -14.22
CA PRO A 175 8.53 -4.55 -15.55
C PRO A 175 9.28 -5.77 -16.08
N VAL A 176 8.78 -6.41 -17.14
CA VAL A 176 9.51 -7.48 -17.84
C VAL A 176 10.78 -6.94 -18.50
N GLN A 177 10.71 -5.73 -19.07
CA GLN A 177 11.81 -5.07 -19.76
C GLN A 177 12.03 -3.62 -19.29
N PRO A 178 12.48 -3.39 -18.04
CA PRO A 178 12.82 -2.05 -17.56
C PRO A 178 13.89 -1.41 -18.45
N SER A 179 13.57 -0.25 -19.03
CA SER A 179 14.43 0.48 -19.98
C SER A 179 15.05 -0.38 -21.09
N GLY A 180 14.34 -1.42 -21.56
CA GLY A 180 14.81 -2.32 -22.61
C GLY A 180 15.80 -3.42 -22.17
N GLU A 181 16.06 -3.55 -20.86
CA GLU A 181 16.84 -4.65 -20.29
C GLU A 181 15.91 -5.73 -19.74
N GLU A 182 16.21 -7.02 -19.93
CA GLU A 182 15.43 -8.10 -19.33
C GLU A 182 15.47 -8.04 -17.79
N TRP A 183 14.31 -8.21 -17.14
CA TRP A 183 14.20 -8.15 -15.68
C TRP A 183 15.15 -9.12 -14.95
N THR A 184 15.47 -10.26 -15.57
CA THR A 184 16.41 -11.24 -15.03
C THR A 184 17.85 -10.72 -15.00
N GLU A 185 18.26 -9.89 -15.96
CA GLU A 185 19.58 -9.26 -15.99
C GLU A 185 19.73 -8.22 -14.87
N VAL A 186 18.67 -7.44 -14.62
CA VAL A 186 18.61 -6.50 -13.49
C VAL A 186 18.80 -7.25 -12.18
N LEU A 187 18.09 -8.36 -11.98
CA LEU A 187 18.22 -9.18 -10.77
C LEU A 187 19.59 -9.85 -10.65
N ALA A 188 20.14 -10.34 -11.76
CA ALA A 188 21.48 -10.92 -11.80
C ALA A 188 22.56 -9.88 -11.42
N ARG A 189 22.34 -8.59 -11.72
CA ARG A 189 23.21 -7.50 -11.30
C ARG A 189 23.05 -7.19 -9.82
N MET A 190 21.81 -7.11 -9.34
CA MET A 190 21.53 -6.88 -7.91
C MET A 190 22.18 -7.95 -7.03
N THR A 191 22.14 -9.22 -7.45
CA THR A 191 22.74 -10.34 -6.70
C THR A 191 24.28 -10.30 -6.69
N LYS A 192 24.92 -9.70 -7.70
CA LYS A 192 26.37 -9.46 -7.71
C LYS A 192 26.80 -8.33 -6.78
N CYS A 193 25.89 -7.42 -6.44
CA CYS A 193 26.18 -6.41 -5.43
C CYS A 193 26.20 -7.07 -4.05
N SER A 194 27.26 -6.81 -3.28
CA SER A 194 27.31 -7.14 -1.86
C SER A 194 27.20 -5.85 -1.04
N PRO A 195 26.01 -5.49 -0.52
CA PRO A 195 25.83 -4.28 0.26
C PRO A 195 26.73 -4.24 1.50
N GLY A 196 27.12 -5.40 2.04
CA GLY A 196 28.04 -5.52 3.18
C GLY A 196 29.46 -5.08 2.88
N LEU A 197 29.89 -5.02 1.60
CA LEU A 197 31.20 -4.45 1.28
C LEU A 197 31.22 -2.93 1.48
N LEU A 198 30.11 -2.25 1.19
CA LEU A 198 29.99 -0.81 1.41
C LEU A 198 30.15 -0.46 2.90
N THR A 199 29.71 -1.34 3.81
CA THR A 199 29.83 -1.08 5.26
C THR A 199 31.25 -1.23 5.79
N LEU A 200 32.16 -1.91 5.07
CA LEU A 200 33.57 -2.00 5.45
C LEU A 200 34.26 -0.64 5.33
N ARG A 201 33.98 0.08 4.24
CA ARG A 201 34.52 1.42 3.97
C ARG A 201 33.69 2.53 4.61
N TYR A 202 32.38 2.32 4.71
CA TYR A 202 31.42 3.30 5.23
C TYR A 202 30.59 2.69 6.37
N PRO A 203 31.15 2.55 7.59
CA PRO A 203 30.50 1.86 8.71
C PRO A 203 29.13 2.44 9.11
N GLY A 204 28.93 3.74 8.88
CA GLY A 204 27.66 4.41 9.16
C GLY A 204 26.47 3.84 8.36
N LEU A 205 26.72 3.23 7.20
CA LEU A 205 25.68 2.55 6.41
C LEU A 205 25.18 1.24 7.02
N ASN A 206 25.86 0.70 8.03
CA ASN A 206 25.39 -0.48 8.76
C ASN A 206 24.23 -0.16 9.72
N LYS A 207 24.00 1.12 10.03
CA LYS A 207 22.89 1.53 10.89
C LYS A 207 21.56 1.18 10.24
N ALA A 208 20.66 0.60 11.03
CA ALA A 208 19.29 0.32 10.61
C ALA A 208 18.51 1.63 10.39
N GLY A 209 17.84 1.71 9.25
CA GLY A 209 17.00 2.83 8.84
C GLY A 209 15.56 2.40 8.56
N VAL A 210 14.69 3.41 8.47
CA VAL A 210 13.30 3.28 8.03
C VAL A 210 13.11 4.21 6.84
N ILE A 211 12.74 3.65 5.70
CA ILE A 211 12.40 4.42 4.49
C ILE A 211 11.06 3.90 3.98
N ILE A 212 10.05 4.74 4.11
CA ILE A 212 8.74 4.53 3.49
C ILE A 212 8.60 5.64 2.47
N SER A 213 8.59 5.26 1.20
CA SER A 213 8.47 6.16 0.06
C SER A 213 7.38 5.66 -0.87
N ARG A 214 6.46 6.54 -1.19
CA ARG A 214 5.26 6.27 -2.00
C ARG A 214 5.28 7.10 -3.27
N GLY A 215 6.47 7.19 -3.88
CA GLY A 215 6.76 8.04 -5.02
C GLY A 215 7.52 9.33 -4.66
N ASP A 216 8.27 9.36 -3.55
CA ASP A 216 9.16 10.50 -3.32
C ASP A 216 10.30 10.46 -4.36
N ASP A 217 10.84 11.63 -4.69
CA ASP A 217 11.96 11.73 -5.62
C ASP A 217 13.21 11.00 -5.10
N ILE A 218 13.92 10.29 -5.99
CA ILE A 218 15.14 9.56 -5.66
C ILE A 218 16.19 10.43 -4.95
N GLN A 219 16.34 11.70 -5.32
CA GLN A 219 17.32 12.57 -4.66
C GLN A 219 16.98 12.77 -3.18
N PHE A 220 15.69 12.87 -2.85
CA PHE A 220 15.25 12.97 -1.47
C PHE A 220 15.56 11.68 -0.68
N ILE A 221 15.36 10.52 -1.30
CA ILE A 221 15.69 9.23 -0.70
C ILE A 221 17.19 9.08 -0.50
N LEU A 222 18.02 9.43 -1.49
CA LEU A 222 19.48 9.41 -1.38
C LEU A 222 19.96 10.37 -0.28
N ARG A 223 19.38 11.56 -0.16
CA ARG A 223 19.68 12.51 0.94
C ARG A 223 19.29 11.94 2.30
N LYS A 224 18.12 11.30 2.44
CA LYS A 224 17.71 10.63 3.69
C LYS A 224 18.70 9.53 4.10
N ILE A 225 19.14 8.72 3.15
CA ILE A 225 20.15 7.67 3.39
C ILE A 225 21.49 8.30 3.78
N SER A 226 21.94 9.31 3.05
CA SER A 226 23.19 10.04 3.33
C SER A 226 23.21 10.62 4.74
N LEU A 227 22.14 11.30 5.15
CA LEU A 227 22.00 11.86 6.50
C LEU A 227 21.91 10.77 7.57
N GLY A 228 21.11 9.73 7.34
CA GLY A 228 20.90 8.64 8.29
C GLY A 228 22.16 7.79 8.51
N GLY A 229 22.89 7.51 7.43
CA GLY A 229 24.15 6.77 7.43
C GLY A 229 25.38 7.63 7.67
N LYS A 230 25.27 8.96 7.69
CA LYS A 230 26.38 9.92 7.80
C LYS A 230 27.47 9.73 6.75
N VAL A 231 27.07 9.45 5.51
CA VAL A 231 27.99 9.19 4.39
C VAL A 231 27.56 10.06 3.22
N PRO A 232 28.42 10.96 2.71
CA PRO A 232 28.10 11.79 1.56
C PRO A 232 27.74 10.93 0.35
N ILE A 233 26.63 11.26 -0.31
CA ILE A 233 26.20 10.62 -1.56
C ILE A 233 26.02 11.73 -2.60
N GLN A 234 26.84 11.68 -3.64
CA GLN A 234 26.79 12.55 -4.80
C GLN A 234 25.95 11.91 -5.90
N PHE A 235 25.20 12.70 -6.66
CA PHE A 235 24.40 12.23 -7.78
C PHE A 235 24.18 13.38 -8.78
N PRO A 236 23.95 13.07 -10.07
CA PRO A 236 23.63 14.07 -11.08
C PRO A 236 22.38 14.88 -10.74
N ARG A 237 22.38 16.18 -11.09
CA ARG A 237 21.24 17.08 -10.79
C ARG A 237 19.97 16.69 -11.54
N ASP A 238 20.11 16.03 -12.67
CA ASP A 238 19.04 15.56 -13.56
C ASP A 238 18.50 14.17 -13.17
N LEU A 239 19.07 13.53 -12.13
CA LEU A 239 18.60 12.23 -11.65
C LEU A 239 17.24 12.38 -10.92
N HIS A 240 16.14 12.14 -11.63
CA HIS A 240 14.78 12.29 -11.09
C HIS A 240 13.87 11.13 -11.49
N PHE A 241 13.30 10.46 -10.49
CA PHE A 241 12.23 9.47 -10.64
C PHE A 241 11.58 9.14 -9.29
N PRO A 242 10.32 8.70 -9.26
CA PRO A 242 9.64 8.30 -8.05
C PRO A 242 10.18 6.98 -7.49
N VAL A 243 10.42 6.94 -6.18
CA VAL A 243 10.82 5.72 -5.47
C VAL A 243 9.62 5.13 -4.74
N TYR A 244 9.35 3.85 -5.00
CA TYR A 244 8.32 3.07 -4.31
C TYR A 244 8.99 2.02 -3.44
N ALA A 245 9.10 2.31 -2.16
CA ALA A 245 9.89 1.52 -1.22
C ALA A 245 9.27 1.53 0.18
N SER A 246 9.32 0.40 0.87
CA SER A 246 8.91 0.28 2.26
C SER A 246 9.88 -0.63 2.98
N PHE A 247 10.87 0.00 3.63
CA PHE A 247 11.90 -0.62 4.44
C PHE A 247 11.72 -0.22 5.91
N ARG A 248 11.71 -1.20 6.80
CA ARG A 248 11.65 -0.99 8.25
C ARG A 248 12.77 -1.76 8.93
N ASN A 249 13.60 -1.06 9.70
CA ASN A 249 14.72 -1.62 10.45
C ASN A 249 15.73 -2.38 9.57
N VAL A 250 16.03 -1.83 8.39
CA VAL A 250 16.98 -2.41 7.42
C VAL A 250 18.24 -1.55 7.35
N PRO A 251 19.46 -2.12 7.30
CA PRO A 251 20.69 -1.34 7.16
C PRO A 251 20.66 -0.41 5.95
N PHE A 252 21.11 0.84 6.12
CA PHE A 252 21.14 1.83 5.03
C PHE A 252 21.91 1.34 3.79
N ALA A 253 22.96 0.54 3.96
CA ALA A 253 23.68 -0.08 2.84
C ALA A 253 22.76 -0.96 1.98
N GLN A 254 21.92 -1.78 2.61
CA GLN A 254 20.96 -2.64 1.91
C GLN A 254 19.86 -1.81 1.26
N ILE A 255 19.35 -0.78 1.94
CA ILE A 255 18.35 0.11 1.34
C ILE A 255 18.92 0.80 0.11
N LEU A 256 20.11 1.39 0.23
CA LEU A 256 20.80 2.10 -0.86
C LEU A 256 21.04 1.19 -2.06
N ALA A 257 21.72 0.06 -1.85
CA ALA A 257 22.06 -0.86 -2.93
C ALA A 257 20.79 -1.36 -3.64
N ASN A 258 19.80 -1.85 -2.90
CA ASN A 258 18.60 -2.40 -3.53
C ASN A 258 17.81 -1.32 -4.28
N THR A 259 17.62 -0.13 -3.70
CA THR A 259 16.91 0.97 -4.38
C THR A 259 17.65 1.43 -5.63
N VAL A 260 18.97 1.62 -5.57
CA VAL A 260 19.77 2.12 -6.69
C VAL A 260 19.83 1.08 -7.82
N TYR A 261 20.20 -0.17 -7.51
CA TYR A 261 20.36 -1.20 -8.54
C TYR A 261 19.04 -1.64 -9.16
N LEU A 262 17.94 -1.73 -8.38
CA LEU A 262 16.64 -2.07 -8.97
C LEU A 262 16.21 -1.03 -9.99
N ASN A 263 16.44 0.25 -9.72
CA ASN A 263 16.11 1.35 -10.63
C ASN A 263 17.22 1.63 -11.67
N GLN A 264 18.04 0.62 -11.97
CA GLN A 264 19.07 0.65 -13.01
C GLN A 264 20.06 1.81 -12.87
N CYS A 265 20.44 2.14 -11.64
CA CYS A 265 21.55 3.03 -11.33
C CYS A 265 22.73 2.21 -10.78
N ILE A 266 23.90 2.82 -10.66
CA ILE A 266 25.10 2.23 -10.05
C ILE A 266 25.60 3.05 -8.89
N ILE A 267 26.30 2.37 -7.98
CA ILE A 267 27.07 2.98 -6.90
C ILE A 267 28.53 2.90 -7.27
N ILE A 268 29.22 4.04 -7.24
CA ILE A 268 30.66 4.16 -7.42
C ILE A 268 31.25 4.65 -6.10
N GLU A 269 32.24 3.94 -5.58
CA GLU A 269 32.95 4.34 -4.37
C GLU A 269 34.02 5.39 -4.70
N ARG A 270 34.00 6.52 -4.01
CA ARG A 270 35.00 7.60 -4.10
C ARG A 270 35.77 7.72 -2.79
N GLU A 271 36.76 8.59 -2.72
CA GLU A 271 37.48 8.86 -1.45
C GLU A 271 36.59 9.62 -0.46
N GLU A 272 35.85 10.61 -0.94
CA GLU A 272 35.03 11.51 -0.12
C GLU A 272 33.61 10.96 0.19
N GLY A 273 33.24 9.82 -0.39
CA GLY A 273 31.92 9.23 -0.21
C GLY A 273 31.48 8.33 -1.37
N LEU A 274 30.18 8.29 -1.60
CA LEU A 274 29.57 7.51 -2.67
C LEU A 274 29.07 8.41 -3.80
N GLU A 275 29.11 7.90 -5.02
CA GLU A 275 28.50 8.53 -6.18
C GLU A 275 27.45 7.58 -6.76
N VAL A 276 26.26 8.09 -7.06
CA VAL A 276 25.18 7.35 -7.70
C VAL A 276 24.95 7.91 -9.09
N THR A 277 25.06 7.08 -10.11
CA THR A 277 24.85 7.48 -11.51
C THR A 277 23.90 6.52 -12.24
N PRO A 278 23.15 7.01 -13.25
CA PRO A 278 22.37 6.14 -14.14
C PRO A 278 23.25 5.09 -14.82
N TRP A 279 22.71 3.91 -15.09
CA TRP A 279 23.45 2.90 -15.83
C TRP A 279 23.79 3.41 -17.25
N PRO A 280 25.02 3.20 -17.78
CA PRO A 280 25.52 3.85 -19.00
C PRO A 280 24.64 3.73 -20.26
N ARG A 281 23.74 2.74 -20.33
CA ARG A 281 22.79 2.60 -21.44
C ARG A 281 21.63 3.62 -21.41
N GLN A 282 21.48 4.40 -20.34
CA GLN A 282 20.38 5.37 -20.17
C GLN A 282 20.71 6.78 -20.66
N ILE A 283 21.98 7.13 -20.90
CA ILE A 283 22.36 8.48 -21.37
C ILE A 283 22.03 8.71 -22.86
N LEU A 284 21.70 7.67 -23.62
CA LEU A 284 21.49 7.79 -25.07
C LEU A 284 20.08 7.50 -25.60
N GLN A 285 19.14 7.03 -24.78
CA GLN A 285 17.79 6.73 -25.29
C GLN A 285 16.69 7.04 -24.30
N ARG A 286 16.08 8.22 -24.52
CA ARG A 286 14.65 8.57 -24.38
C ARG A 286 14.48 9.89 -23.64
N ARG A 287 14.36 10.98 -24.42
CA ARG A 287 13.25 11.91 -24.19
C ARG A 287 11.97 11.13 -24.50
N PRO A 288 11.06 10.85 -23.56
CA PRO A 288 9.70 10.49 -23.93
C PRO A 288 8.92 11.79 -24.15
N TYR A 289 8.13 11.84 -25.24
CA TYR A 289 7.23 12.93 -25.67
C TYR A 289 7.83 14.03 -26.58
N ALA A 290 8.43 13.65 -27.71
CA ALA A 290 8.52 14.57 -28.85
C ALA A 290 7.94 14.01 -30.17
N ASP A 291 7.89 12.69 -30.37
CA ASP A 291 7.47 12.14 -31.66
C ASP A 291 6.33 11.14 -31.51
N TYR A 292 5.12 11.65 -31.32
CA TYR A 292 3.91 10.98 -31.79
C TYR A 292 3.45 11.70 -33.07
N PRO A 293 3.17 10.99 -34.17
CA PRO A 293 2.60 11.64 -35.34
C PRO A 293 1.20 12.17 -34.98
N LEU A 294 1.01 13.45 -35.30
CA LEU A 294 -0.23 14.22 -35.24
C LEU A 294 -1.48 13.38 -35.54
N LEU A 295 -2.32 13.18 -34.54
CA LEU A 295 -3.77 13.11 -34.71
C LEU A 295 -4.36 14.34 -34.02
N GLN A 296 -4.95 15.21 -34.85
CA GLN A 296 -5.85 16.33 -34.55
C GLN A 296 -6.79 16.00 -33.35
N SER A 297 -7.21 16.90 -32.47
CA SER A 297 -7.24 18.37 -32.43
C SER A 297 -7.81 18.85 -31.07
N LEU A 298 -7.66 20.17 -30.80
CA LEU A 298 -8.39 21.05 -29.85
C LEU A 298 -7.75 21.31 -28.46
N PRO A 299 -7.97 22.51 -27.85
CA PRO A 299 -7.04 23.65 -27.93
C PRO A 299 -6.38 24.00 -26.58
N LEU A 300 -5.37 24.87 -26.66
CA LEU A 300 -4.52 25.39 -25.58
C LEU A 300 -5.26 26.15 -24.45
N GLU A 301 -5.02 25.68 -23.21
CA GLU A 301 -4.73 26.37 -21.92
C GLU A 301 -5.74 27.32 -21.22
N PRO A 302 -5.65 27.58 -19.87
CA PRO A 302 -4.60 27.17 -18.90
C PRO A 302 -5.06 26.63 -17.49
N GLN A 303 -4.10 26.00 -16.80
CA GLN A 303 -3.78 26.04 -15.35
C GLN A 303 -4.27 25.00 -14.29
N ALA A 304 -3.27 24.73 -13.41
CA ALA A 304 -3.27 24.30 -12.00
C ALA A 304 -3.73 22.87 -11.62
N GLY A 305 -2.75 22.04 -11.22
CA GLY A 305 -2.97 20.80 -10.47
C GLY A 305 -2.48 19.55 -11.19
N SER A 306 -1.16 19.37 -11.29
CA SER A 306 -0.52 18.20 -11.92
C SER A 306 -0.66 16.95 -11.06
N GLY A 307 -1.82 16.30 -11.16
CA GLY A 307 -2.05 14.94 -10.67
C GLY A 307 -3.13 14.29 -11.53
N PRO A 308 -3.14 12.95 -11.65
CA PRO A 308 -4.28 12.29 -12.29
C PRO A 308 -5.54 12.67 -11.53
N THR A 309 -6.47 13.34 -12.20
CA THR A 309 -7.81 13.61 -11.69
C THR A 309 -8.43 12.26 -11.27
N PRO A 310 -9.01 12.15 -10.07
CA PRO A 310 -9.78 10.96 -9.72
C PRO A 310 -10.86 10.76 -10.80
N PRO A 311 -11.17 9.50 -11.18
CA PRO A 311 -12.26 9.26 -12.12
C PRO A 311 -13.54 9.91 -11.58
N PRO A 312 -14.41 10.44 -12.47
CA PRO A 312 -15.65 11.08 -12.06
C PRO A 312 -16.41 10.15 -11.13
N VAL A 313 -16.92 10.70 -10.04
CA VAL A 313 -17.84 10.00 -9.14
C VAL A 313 -19.08 9.70 -9.97
N VAL A 314 -19.14 8.48 -10.53
CA VAL A 314 -20.37 7.97 -11.12
C VAL A 314 -21.36 7.90 -9.96
N PRO A 315 -22.51 8.59 -10.01
CA PRO A 315 -23.54 8.42 -9.00
C PRO A 315 -23.92 6.94 -9.00
N GLU A 316 -23.69 6.29 -7.85
CA GLU A 316 -24.07 4.91 -7.64
C GLU A 316 -25.53 4.75 -8.06
N HIS A 317 -25.76 3.83 -8.99
CA HIS A 317 -27.11 3.43 -9.35
C HIS A 317 -27.85 3.02 -8.08
N LEU A 318 -28.76 3.89 -7.65
CA LEU A 318 -29.85 3.59 -6.74
C LEU A 318 -30.66 2.45 -7.35
N LEU A 319 -30.45 1.23 -6.85
CA LEU A 319 -31.37 0.12 -7.10
C LEU A 319 -31.70 -0.55 -5.76
N ASP A 320 -32.94 -0.27 -5.35
CA ASP A 320 -33.84 -1.05 -4.51
C ASP A 320 -33.44 -1.36 -3.06
N HIS A 321 -33.50 -0.33 -2.23
CA HIS A 321 -33.83 -0.49 -0.81
C HIS A 321 -35.08 0.34 -0.47
N PRO A 322 -35.97 -0.16 0.42
CA PRO A 322 -37.26 0.46 0.67
C PRO A 322 -37.08 1.89 1.20
N VAL A 323 -37.73 2.83 0.50
CA VAL A 323 -37.77 4.24 0.87
C VAL A 323 -38.50 4.37 2.21
N VAL A 324 -37.75 4.65 3.28
CA VAL A 324 -38.33 5.19 4.51
C VAL A 324 -38.39 6.70 4.35
N TYR A 325 -39.58 7.22 4.08
CA TYR A 325 -39.83 8.66 4.18
C TYR A 325 -39.71 9.06 5.65
N GLN A 326 -38.70 9.86 5.99
CA GLN A 326 -38.70 10.60 7.24
C GLN A 326 -39.46 11.89 7.03
N ASN A 327 -40.57 12.04 7.76
CA ASN A 327 -41.26 13.29 7.94
C ASN A 327 -40.27 14.32 8.52
N MET A 328 -40.19 15.47 7.86
CA MET A 328 -39.53 16.65 8.42
C MET A 328 -40.52 17.33 9.35
N ASP A 329 -40.17 17.41 10.64
CA ASP A 329 -40.59 18.50 11.53
C ASP A 329 -39.35 19.34 11.88
#